data_AF-A0A7L1ZRD6-F1
#
_entry.id   AF-A0A7L1ZRD6-F1
#
_cell.length_a   1.000
_cell.length_b   1.000
_cell.length_c   1.000
_cell.angle_alpha   90.00
_cell.angle_beta   90.00
_cell.angle_gamma   90.00
#
_symmetry.space_group_name_H-M   'P 1'
#
loop_
_entity.id
_entity.type
_entity.pdbx_description
1 polymer ?
#
loop_
_entity_poly.entity_id
_entity_poly.type
_entity_poly.pdbx_seq_one_letter_code
_entity_poly.pdbx_strand_id
1 'polypeptide(L)'
;RKSDTALFGNDRFEGYCIDLLKELAIILGFSYEIRLVEDGKYGAQDEKGQWNGMIKELIDHKADLAVAPLTITHVREKAIDFSKPFMTLGVSILYRKPNGTNPSVFSFLNPLSPDIWMYILLAYLGVSCVLFVIARWVFFPLFPLPCFPCPTPGSELMPKALSTRIIGGIWWFFTLIIISSYTANLAAFLTVERMESPID
;
A
#
# COMPACT_ATOMS: atom_id res chain seq x y z
N ARG A 1 -6.43 -5.53 -30.61
CA ARG A 1 -5.58 -4.70 -31.53
C ARG A 1 -5.97 -5.12 -32.94
N LYS A 2 -6.22 -4.21 -33.89
CA LYS A 2 -6.49 -4.64 -35.27
C LYS A 2 -5.15 -4.91 -35.95
N SER A 3 -5.03 -6.06 -36.59
CA SER A 3 -3.88 -6.42 -37.42
C SER A 3 -3.86 -5.56 -38.68
N ASP A 4 -2.68 -5.09 -39.08
CA ASP A 4 -2.50 -4.33 -40.33
C ASP A 4 -2.66 -5.22 -41.58
N THR A 5 -2.52 -6.54 -41.42
CA THR A 5 -2.70 -7.55 -42.47
C THR A 5 -4.02 -8.31 -42.32
N ALA A 6 -4.66 -8.64 -43.43
CA ALA A 6 -5.84 -9.52 -43.44
C ALA A 6 -5.43 -10.95 -43.07
N LEU A 7 -5.95 -11.44 -41.94
CA LEU A 7 -5.70 -12.79 -41.43
C LEU A 7 -6.81 -13.74 -41.88
N PHE A 8 -6.46 -14.97 -42.22
CA PHE A 8 -7.38 -15.99 -42.71
C PHE A 8 -7.28 -17.29 -41.89
N GLY A 9 -8.37 -18.04 -41.79
CA GLY A 9 -8.37 -19.35 -41.11
C GLY A 9 -8.06 -19.26 -39.61
N ASN A 10 -7.13 -20.10 -39.15
CA ASN A 10 -6.73 -20.21 -37.75
C ASN A 10 -5.88 -19.01 -37.28
N ASP A 11 -5.13 -18.38 -38.19
CA ASP A 11 -4.23 -17.26 -37.89
C ASP A 11 -4.96 -15.97 -37.48
N ARG A 12 -6.30 -15.97 -37.55
CA ARG A 12 -7.15 -14.88 -37.07
C ARG A 12 -7.20 -14.78 -35.55
N PHE A 13 -6.82 -15.83 -34.84
CA PHE A 13 -6.93 -15.92 -33.40
C PHE A 13 -5.54 -16.02 -32.77
N GLU A 14 -5.36 -15.31 -31.66
CA GLU A 14 -4.15 -15.35 -30.85
C GLU A 14 -4.53 -15.41 -29.36
N GLY A 15 -3.62 -15.93 -28.53
CA GLY A 15 -3.76 -15.95 -27.08
C GLY A 15 -3.52 -17.33 -26.47
N TYR A 16 -3.61 -17.38 -25.14
CA TYR A 16 -3.19 -18.54 -24.34
C TYR A 16 -3.77 -19.88 -24.80
N CYS A 17 -5.09 -19.95 -25.08
CA CYS A 17 -5.74 -21.19 -25.51
C CYS A 17 -5.33 -21.61 -26.93
N ILE A 18 -4.95 -20.65 -27.79
CA ILE A 18 -4.51 -20.91 -29.17
C ILE A 18 -3.11 -21.52 -29.16
N ASP A 19 -2.21 -20.94 -28.37
CA ASP A 19 -0.85 -21.46 -28.19
C ASP A 19 -0.89 -22.87 -27.57
N LEU A 20 -1.73 -23.07 -26.56
CA LEU A 20 -1.95 -24.38 -25.94
C LEU A 20 -2.44 -25.42 -26.97
N LEU A 21 -3.44 -25.08 -27.79
CA LEU A 21 -3.96 -25.99 -28.81
C LEU A 21 -2.90 -26.32 -29.87
N LYS A 22 -2.07 -25.35 -30.25
CA LYS A 22 -0.97 -25.56 -31.20
C LYS A 22 0.07 -26.54 -30.66
N GLU A 23 0.49 -26.39 -29.40
CA GLU A 23 1.42 -27.32 -28.75
C GLU A 23 0.83 -28.74 -28.65
N LEU A 24 -0.45 -28.85 -28.29
CA LEU A 24 -1.15 -30.14 -28.27
C LEU A 24 -1.20 -30.80 -29.65
N ALA A 25 -1.48 -30.01 -30.70
CA ALA A 25 -1.53 -30.48 -32.08
C ALA A 25 -0.17 -30.99 -32.57
N ILE A 26 0.94 -30.33 -32.19
CA ILE A 26 2.30 -30.76 -32.53
C ILE A 26 2.65 -32.07 -31.83
N ILE A 27 2.33 -32.21 -30.55
CA ILE A 27 2.68 -33.40 -29.75
C ILE A 27 1.84 -34.61 -30.17
N LEU A 28 0.55 -34.42 -30.41
CA LEU A 28 -0.40 -35.51 -30.71
C LEU A 28 -0.56 -35.77 -32.21
N GLY A 29 -0.14 -34.83 -33.07
CA GLY A 29 -0.14 -35.00 -34.52
C GLY A 29 -1.51 -34.85 -35.19
N PHE A 30 -2.39 -33.98 -34.69
CA PHE A 30 -3.71 -33.73 -35.29
C PHE A 30 -3.80 -32.36 -35.98
N SER A 31 -4.62 -32.28 -37.04
CA SER A 31 -5.01 -31.00 -37.65
C SER A 31 -6.27 -30.45 -36.99
N TYR A 32 -6.40 -29.13 -36.88
CA TYR A 32 -7.54 -28.48 -36.25
C TYR A 32 -8.02 -27.26 -37.04
N GLU A 33 -9.31 -26.95 -36.91
CA GLU A 33 -9.93 -25.73 -37.43
C GLU A 33 -10.59 -24.99 -36.26
N ILE A 34 -10.23 -23.73 -36.06
CA ILE A 34 -10.79 -22.93 -34.97
C ILE A 34 -12.10 -22.30 -35.42
N ARG A 35 -13.18 -22.62 -34.72
CA ARG A 35 -14.50 -22.00 -34.89
C ARG A 35 -14.94 -21.35 -33.58
N LEU A 36 -15.60 -20.22 -33.72
CA LEU A 36 -16.27 -19.56 -32.59
C LEU A 36 -17.67 -20.12 -32.46
N VAL A 37 -18.09 -20.36 -31.22
CA VAL A 37 -19.47 -20.74 -30.91
C VAL A 37 -20.42 -19.63 -31.38
N GLU A 38 -21.53 -20.03 -32.02
CA GLU A 38 -22.45 -19.08 -32.67
C GLU A 38 -23.14 -18.12 -31.68
N ASP A 39 -23.44 -18.61 -30.47
CA ASP A 39 -24.17 -17.85 -29.45
C ASP A 39 -23.25 -17.07 -28.48
N GLY A 40 -21.93 -17.26 -28.58
CA GLY A 40 -20.94 -16.64 -27.69
C GLY A 40 -21.00 -17.10 -26.23
N LYS A 41 -21.68 -18.21 -25.91
CA LYS A 41 -21.90 -18.68 -24.52
C LYS A 41 -21.09 -19.93 -24.20
N TYR A 42 -20.73 -20.08 -22.93
CA TYR A 42 -20.05 -21.27 -22.42
C TYR A 42 -20.92 -22.53 -22.48
N GLY A 43 -22.21 -22.37 -22.18
CA GLY A 43 -23.16 -23.46 -22.05
C GLY A 43 -23.76 -23.50 -20.65
N ALA A 44 -25.08 -23.36 -20.63
CA ALA A 44 -25.94 -23.47 -19.47
C ALA A 44 -27.14 -24.35 -19.83
N GLN A 45 -27.71 -25.00 -18.82
CA GLN A 45 -28.87 -25.83 -18.98
C GLN A 45 -30.13 -24.98 -18.72
N ASP A 46 -31.07 -24.99 -19.65
CA ASP A 46 -32.38 -24.36 -19.47
C ASP A 46 -33.26 -25.19 -18.52
N GLU A 47 -34.38 -24.62 -18.05
CA GLU A 47 -35.34 -25.32 -17.17
C GLU A 47 -35.87 -26.65 -17.76
N LYS A 48 -35.84 -26.77 -19.09
CA LYS A 48 -36.25 -27.99 -19.84
C LYS A 48 -35.14 -29.03 -19.96
N GLY A 49 -33.97 -28.80 -19.36
CA GLY A 49 -32.82 -29.69 -19.44
C GLY A 49 -32.00 -29.57 -20.73
N GLN A 50 -32.32 -28.64 -21.62
CA GLN A 50 -31.62 -28.42 -22.88
C GLN A 50 -30.34 -27.59 -22.68
N TRP A 51 -29.26 -27.98 -23.33
CA TRP A 51 -27.99 -27.26 -23.30
C TRP A 51 -27.90 -26.22 -24.42
N ASN A 52 -27.11 -25.18 -24.20
CA ASN A 52 -26.69 -24.19 -25.20
C ASN A 52 -25.15 -24.03 -25.21
N GLY A 53 -24.63 -23.07 -25.97
CA GLY A 53 -23.21 -22.74 -25.99
C GLY A 53 -22.29 -23.86 -26.46
N MET A 54 -21.03 -23.75 -26.06
CA MET A 54 -19.99 -24.74 -26.40
C MET A 54 -20.37 -26.16 -25.95
N ILE A 55 -21.06 -26.31 -24.82
CA ILE A 55 -21.48 -27.63 -24.32
C ILE A 55 -22.46 -28.30 -25.28
N LYS A 56 -23.43 -27.55 -25.81
CA LYS A 56 -24.37 -28.09 -26.79
C LYS A 56 -23.65 -28.53 -28.06
N GLU A 57 -22.72 -27.72 -28.56
CA GLU A 57 -21.97 -28.06 -29.78
C GLU A 57 -21.13 -29.33 -29.62
N LEU A 58 -20.63 -29.62 -28.41
CA LEU A 58 -19.95 -30.90 -28.12
C LEU A 58 -20.94 -32.08 -28.05
N ILE A 59 -22.11 -31.90 -27.44
CA ILE A 59 -23.15 -32.95 -27.36
C ILE A 59 -23.67 -33.31 -28.75
N ASP A 60 -23.91 -32.30 -29.59
CA ASP A 60 -24.44 -32.47 -30.94
C ASP A 60 -23.34 -32.88 -31.95
N HIS A 61 -22.09 -33.09 -31.49
CA HIS A 61 -20.91 -33.36 -32.32
C HIS A 61 -20.69 -32.35 -33.46
N LYS A 62 -21.11 -31.10 -33.22
CA LYS A 62 -20.83 -29.97 -34.11
C LYS A 62 -19.38 -29.47 -33.93
N ALA A 63 -18.82 -29.69 -32.74
CA ALA A 63 -17.41 -29.48 -32.42
C ALA A 63 -16.84 -30.77 -31.77
N ASP A 64 -15.59 -31.10 -32.10
CA ASP A 64 -14.91 -32.29 -31.56
C ASP A 64 -14.18 -32.01 -30.24
N LEU A 65 -13.71 -30.78 -30.06
CA LEU A 65 -12.92 -30.35 -28.91
C LEU A 65 -13.21 -28.89 -28.56
N ALA A 66 -13.40 -28.59 -27.28
CA ALA A 66 -13.51 -27.24 -26.77
C ALA A 66 -12.28 -26.87 -25.93
N VAL A 67 -11.41 -26.00 -26.47
CA VAL A 67 -10.28 -25.41 -25.73
C VAL A 67 -10.63 -23.97 -25.39
N ALA A 68 -11.09 -23.76 -24.16
CA ALA A 68 -11.57 -22.48 -23.67
C ALA A 68 -11.39 -22.39 -22.14
N PRO A 69 -11.50 -21.19 -21.53
CA PRO A 69 -11.58 -21.03 -20.08
C PRO A 69 -12.93 -21.53 -19.54
N LEU A 70 -13.21 -22.83 -19.67
CA LEU A 70 -14.45 -23.47 -19.28
C LEU A 70 -14.32 -24.06 -17.88
N THR A 71 -15.09 -23.52 -16.92
CA THR A 71 -15.12 -24.05 -15.55
C THR A 71 -15.75 -25.45 -15.53
N ILE A 72 -15.01 -26.41 -14.97
CA ILE A 72 -15.48 -27.77 -14.68
C ILE A 72 -16.48 -27.68 -13.54
N THR A 73 -17.74 -28.06 -13.80
CA THR A 73 -18.79 -28.16 -12.79
C THR A 73 -19.49 -29.50 -12.89
N HIS A 74 -20.01 -30.00 -11.78
CA HIS A 74 -20.66 -31.31 -11.72
C HIS A 74 -21.84 -31.47 -12.69
N VAL A 75 -22.57 -30.39 -12.98
CA VAL A 75 -23.69 -30.43 -13.95
C VAL A 75 -23.17 -30.62 -15.38
N ARG A 76 -22.02 -30.02 -15.72
CA ARG A 76 -21.42 -30.14 -17.06
C ARG A 76 -20.72 -31.47 -17.25
N GLU A 77 -20.05 -31.97 -16.21
CA GLU A 77 -19.37 -33.27 -16.21
C GLU A 77 -20.33 -34.45 -16.44
N LYS A 78 -21.62 -34.29 -16.10
CA LYS A 78 -22.66 -35.27 -16.43
C LYS A 78 -23.03 -35.33 -17.91
N ALA A 79 -22.74 -34.26 -18.67
CA ALA A 79 -23.14 -34.13 -20.07
C ALA A 79 -21.96 -34.32 -21.03
N ILE A 80 -20.75 -33.93 -20.61
CA ILE A 80 -19.50 -34.04 -21.38
C ILE A 80 -18.36 -34.46 -20.47
N ASP A 81 -17.36 -35.13 -21.04
CA ASP A 81 -16.15 -35.49 -20.32
C ASP A 81 -15.13 -34.35 -20.30
N PHE A 82 -14.42 -34.21 -19.18
CA PHE A 82 -13.35 -33.23 -19.01
C PHE A 82 -12.00 -33.92 -18.82
N SER A 83 -10.93 -33.27 -19.28
CA SER A 83 -9.57 -33.62 -18.89
C SER A 83 -9.30 -33.20 -17.44
N LYS A 84 -8.12 -33.57 -16.92
CA LYS A 84 -7.63 -32.96 -15.68
C LYS A 84 -7.48 -31.44 -15.89
N PRO A 85 -7.78 -30.62 -14.86
CA PRO A 85 -7.63 -29.17 -14.96
C PRO A 85 -6.16 -28.81 -15.18
N PHE A 86 -5.89 -27.95 -16.17
CA PHE A 86 -4.55 -27.44 -16.46
C PHE A 86 -4.24 -26.11 -15.74
N MET A 87 -5.26 -25.45 -15.18
CA MET A 87 -5.13 -24.19 -14.44
C MET A 87 -6.14 -24.16 -13.29
N THR A 88 -5.66 -23.84 -12.09
CA THR A 88 -6.49 -23.67 -10.89
C THR A 88 -6.76 -22.19 -10.67
N LEU A 89 -7.99 -21.75 -10.95
CA LEU A 89 -8.46 -20.40 -10.67
C LEU A 89 -9.52 -20.42 -9.56
N GLY A 90 -9.53 -19.39 -8.73
CA GLY A 90 -10.54 -19.16 -7.70
C GLY A 90 -11.34 -17.89 -7.98
N VAL A 91 -12.41 -17.68 -7.20
CA VAL A 91 -13.15 -16.42 -7.22
C VAL A 91 -12.29 -15.35 -6.54
N SER A 92 -11.97 -14.28 -7.27
CA SER A 92 -11.23 -13.13 -6.74
C SER A 92 -12.08 -11.87 -6.85
N ILE A 93 -11.95 -10.96 -5.88
CA ILE A 93 -12.61 -9.65 -5.91
C ILE A 93 -11.68 -8.66 -6.60
N LEU A 94 -12.18 -8.02 -7.65
CA LEU A 94 -11.49 -6.90 -8.29
C LEU A 94 -12.06 -5.59 -7.72
N TYR A 95 -11.20 -4.79 -7.09
CA TYR A 95 -11.57 -3.46 -6.61
C TYR A 95 -10.60 -2.38 -7.13
N ARG A 96 -11.09 -1.15 -7.20
CA ARG A 96 -10.28 -0.01 -7.64
C ARG A 96 -9.25 0.34 -6.56
N LYS A 97 -7.97 0.43 -6.93
CA LYS A 97 -6.92 0.96 -6.04
C LYS A 97 -7.39 2.31 -5.47
N PRO A 98 -7.41 2.50 -4.14
CA PRO A 98 -7.81 3.77 -3.56
C PRO A 98 -6.88 4.88 -4.07
N ASN A 99 -7.45 6.04 -4.42
CA ASN A 99 -6.65 7.20 -4.74
C ASN A 99 -5.94 7.62 -3.44
N GLY A 100 -4.61 7.79 -3.48
CA GLY A 100 -3.84 8.23 -2.32
C GLY A 100 -4.39 9.55 -1.76
N THR A 101 -4.40 9.70 -0.44
CA THR A 101 -4.82 10.94 0.20
C THR A 101 -3.85 12.07 -0.15
N ASN A 102 -4.40 13.22 -0.56
CA ASN A 102 -3.58 14.41 -0.80
C ASN A 102 -2.93 14.85 0.53
N PRO A 103 -1.62 15.12 0.59
CA PRO A 103 -1.01 15.58 1.83
C PRO A 103 -1.60 16.94 2.22
N SER A 104 -2.17 17.03 3.43
CA SER A 104 -2.62 18.30 3.99
C SER A 104 -1.42 19.17 4.36
N VAL A 105 -1.61 20.49 4.43
CA VAL A 105 -0.57 21.47 4.80
C VAL A 105 0.09 21.18 6.17
N PHE A 106 -0.59 20.45 7.06
CA PHE A 106 -0.09 20.07 8.39
C PHE A 106 0.42 18.63 8.46
N SER A 107 0.61 17.94 7.32
CA SER A 107 1.10 16.55 7.30
C SER A 107 2.46 16.38 7.97
N PHE A 108 3.25 17.46 8.07
CA PHE A 108 4.52 17.47 8.79
C PHE A 108 4.39 17.24 10.30
N LEU A 109 3.24 17.47 10.92
CA LEU A 109 3.03 17.21 12.36
C LEU A 109 2.66 15.75 12.66
N ASN A 110 2.20 14.99 11.65
CA ASN A 110 1.78 13.60 11.76
C ASN A 110 2.85 12.58 12.24
N PRO A 111 4.17 12.78 12.04
CA PRO A 111 5.20 11.84 12.52
C PRO A 111 5.26 11.68 14.04
N LEU A 112 4.58 12.56 14.79
CA LEU A 112 4.54 12.55 16.23
C LEU A 112 3.08 12.68 16.71
N SER A 113 2.69 11.93 17.75
CA SER A 113 1.34 12.01 18.30
C SER A 113 1.04 13.43 18.80
N PRO A 114 -0.19 13.95 18.62
CA PRO A 114 -0.60 15.24 19.20
C PRO A 114 -0.35 15.35 20.71
N ASP A 115 -0.42 14.22 21.44
CA ASP A 115 -0.15 14.21 22.89
C ASP A 115 1.29 14.62 23.21
N ILE A 116 2.25 14.20 22.39
CA ILE A 116 3.68 14.51 22.59
C ILE A 116 3.93 15.99 22.34
N TRP A 117 3.25 16.59 21.35
CA TRP A 117 3.29 18.05 21.15
C TRP A 117 2.79 18.83 22.36
N MET A 118 1.71 18.34 23.00
CA MET A 118 1.22 18.94 24.24
C MET A 118 2.25 18.81 25.38
N TYR A 119 2.90 17.66 25.53
CA TYR A 119 3.97 17.47 26.53
C TYR A 119 5.19 18.35 26.27
N ILE A 120 5.61 18.55 25.02
CA ILE A 120 6.72 19.46 24.66
C ILE A 120 6.40 20.90 25.09
N LEU A 121 5.18 21.37 24.80
CA LEU A 121 4.73 22.72 25.19
C LEU A 121 4.70 22.87 26.71
N LEU A 122 4.17 21.88 27.43
CA LEU A 122 4.12 21.89 28.89
C LEU A 122 5.52 21.87 29.51
N ALA A 123 6.43 21.05 28.98
CA ALA A 123 7.82 20.96 29.43
C ALA A 123 8.57 22.28 29.21
N TYR A 124 8.38 22.93 28.07
CA TYR A 124 8.97 24.24 27.78
C TYR A 124 8.51 25.31 28.78
N LEU A 125 7.21 25.36 29.10
CA LEU A 125 6.68 26.26 30.12
C LEU A 125 7.21 25.93 31.52
N GLY A 126 7.31 24.64 31.86
CA GLY A 126 7.85 24.19 33.14
C GLY A 126 9.31 24.59 33.33
N VAL A 127 10.16 24.36 32.34
CA VAL A 127 11.58 24.75 32.39
C VAL A 127 11.72 26.27 32.43
N SER A 128 10.92 27.01 31.67
CA SER A 128 10.91 28.48 31.73
C SER A 128 10.53 29.00 33.12
N CYS A 129 9.53 28.39 33.77
CA CYS A 129 9.13 28.73 35.13
C CYS A 129 10.24 28.43 36.15
N VAL A 130 10.87 27.25 36.08
CA VAL A 130 11.98 26.86 36.97
C VAL A 130 13.18 27.81 36.81
N LEU A 131 13.54 28.15 35.58
CA LEU A 131 14.61 29.12 35.31
C LEU A 131 14.27 30.52 35.84
N PHE A 132 13.03 30.97 35.69
CA PHE A 132 12.56 32.26 36.22
C PHE A 132 12.64 32.31 37.76
N VAL A 133 12.22 31.24 38.44
CA VAL A 133 12.33 31.11 39.89
C VAL A 133 13.81 31.15 40.29
N ILE A 134 14.67 30.32 39.72
CA ILE A 134 16.10 30.31 40.05
C ILE A 134 16.75 31.67 39.83
N ALA A 135 16.43 32.36 38.74
CA ALA A 135 16.93 33.71 38.47
C ALA A 135 16.51 34.72 39.54
N ARG A 136 15.30 34.60 40.09
CA ARG A 136 14.79 35.49 41.15
C ARG A 136 15.40 35.18 42.53
N TRP A 137 15.63 33.90 42.86
CA TRP A 137 16.20 33.49 44.16
C TRP A 137 17.71 33.68 44.25
N VAL A 138 18.44 33.52 43.15
CA VAL A 138 19.90 33.82 43.07
C VAL A 138 20.16 35.34 43.16
N PHE A 139 19.15 36.17 42.91
CA PHE A 139 19.25 37.65 42.90
C PHE A 139 18.78 38.32 44.22
N PHE A 140 18.45 37.56 45.28
CA PHE A 140 18.07 38.10 46.59
C PHE A 140 19.09 37.70 47.68
N PRO A 141 19.48 38.61 48.60
CA PRO A 141 20.87 38.85 48.95
C PRO A 141 21.38 37.95 50.08
N LEU A 142 22.59 37.41 49.93
CA LEU A 142 23.47 37.18 51.08
C LEU A 142 24.90 37.63 50.73
N PHE A 143 25.34 38.65 51.47
CA PHE A 143 26.69 39.23 51.63
C PHE A 143 27.17 40.38 50.72
N PRO A 144 27.53 41.54 51.32
CA PRO A 144 28.34 42.57 50.68
C PRO A 144 29.82 42.15 50.80
N LEU A 145 30.43 41.68 49.71
CA LEU A 145 31.89 41.65 49.59
C LEU A 145 32.29 42.56 48.42
N PRO A 146 33.23 43.50 48.63
CA PRO A 146 33.53 44.57 47.69
C PRO A 146 34.54 44.09 46.64
N CYS A 147 34.22 43.07 45.84
CA CYS A 147 35.14 42.55 44.82
C CYS A 147 34.43 41.74 43.74
N PHE A 148 33.45 42.31 43.03
CA PHE A 148 33.07 41.79 41.70
C PHE A 148 32.65 42.95 40.78
N PRO A 149 33.21 43.07 39.56
CA PRO A 149 32.92 44.19 38.67
C PRO A 149 31.45 44.18 38.26
N CYS A 150 30.82 45.36 38.35
CA CYS A 150 29.48 45.64 37.84
C CYS A 150 29.38 45.20 36.35
N PRO A 151 28.31 44.53 35.91
CA PRO A 151 28.16 44.20 34.49
C PRO A 151 27.94 45.49 33.69
N THR A 152 28.79 45.74 32.71
CA THR A 152 28.56 46.72 31.64
C THR A 152 27.29 46.34 30.86
N PRO A 153 26.54 47.32 30.33
CA PRO A 153 25.38 47.05 29.47
C PRO A 153 25.88 46.44 28.16
N GLY A 154 25.94 45.10 28.10
CA GLY A 154 26.51 44.37 26.96
C GLY A 154 27.02 42.97 27.27
N SER A 155 27.12 42.55 28.54
CA SER A 155 27.45 41.14 28.83
C SER A 155 26.22 40.27 28.65
N GLU A 156 26.29 39.31 27.72
CA GLU A 156 25.27 38.31 27.45
C GLU A 156 24.65 37.74 28.73
N LEU A 157 23.34 37.43 28.67
CA LEU A 157 22.56 36.74 29.71
C LEU A 157 23.04 35.28 29.90
N MET A 158 24.34 35.08 30.06
CA MET A 158 24.93 33.78 30.36
C MET A 158 24.74 33.53 31.86
N PRO A 159 24.04 32.45 32.25
CA PRO A 159 23.84 32.17 33.66
C PRO A 159 25.19 31.87 34.32
N LYS A 160 25.58 32.74 35.26
CA LYS A 160 26.85 32.62 36.00
C LYS A 160 26.82 31.52 37.06
N ALA A 161 25.65 31.03 37.46
CA ALA A 161 25.47 30.00 38.50
C ALA A 161 25.57 28.56 37.93
N LEU A 162 26.27 27.68 38.65
CA LEU A 162 26.51 26.27 38.28
C LEU A 162 25.19 25.46 38.17
N SER A 163 24.19 25.77 39.01
CA SER A 163 22.87 25.12 39.00
C SER A 163 22.10 25.35 37.69
N THR A 164 22.13 26.56 37.15
CA THR A 164 21.45 26.91 35.90
C THR A 164 22.10 26.24 34.69
N ARG A 165 23.42 25.98 34.73
CA ARG A 165 24.14 25.26 33.67
C ARG A 165 23.75 23.79 33.60
N ILE A 166 23.53 23.13 34.74
CA ILE A 166 23.09 21.73 34.79
C ILE A 166 21.68 21.60 34.20
N ILE A 167 20.75 22.50 34.59
CA ILE A 167 19.38 22.50 34.06
C ILE A 167 19.37 22.78 32.55
N GLY A 168 20.16 23.76 32.09
CA GLY A 168 20.34 24.04 30.66
C GLY A 168 20.93 22.87 29.89
N GLY A 169 21.91 22.16 30.46
CA GLY A 169 22.51 20.96 29.87
C GLY A 169 21.53 19.80 29.75
N ILE A 170 20.73 19.55 30.79
CA ILE A 170 19.67 18.52 30.76
C ILE A 170 18.61 18.88 29.72
N TRP A 171 18.17 20.15 29.67
CA TRP A 171 17.21 20.62 28.68
C TRP A 171 17.75 20.49 27.26
N TRP A 172 19.01 20.86 27.03
CA TRP A 172 19.67 20.73 25.74
C TRP A 172 19.78 19.27 25.28
N PHE A 173 20.11 18.35 26.18
CA PHE A 173 20.15 16.93 25.86
C PHE A 173 18.74 16.37 25.55
N PHE A 174 17.74 16.81 26.30
CA PHE A 174 16.33 16.45 26.05
C PHE A 174 15.84 16.94 24.69
N THR A 175 16.08 18.20 24.33
CA THR A 175 15.67 18.74 23.02
C THR A 175 16.38 18.05 21.87
N LEU A 176 17.66 17.69 22.02
CA LEU A 176 18.40 16.92 21.02
C LEU A 176 17.73 15.57 20.75
N ILE A 177 17.34 14.82 21.79
CA ILE A 177 16.65 13.54 21.65
C ILE A 177 15.33 13.71 20.89
N ILE A 178 14.54 14.73 21.23
CA ILE A 178 13.24 15.00 20.58
C ILE A 178 13.40 15.37 19.10
N ILE A 179 14.38 16.21 18.76
CA ILE A 179 14.64 16.58 17.35
C ILE A 179 15.13 15.36 16.57
N SER A 180 16.03 14.56 17.16
CA SER A 180 16.54 13.34 16.53
C SER A 180 15.42 12.32 16.27
N SER A 181 14.51 12.11 17.21
CA SER A 181 13.39 11.18 17.02
C SER A 181 12.38 11.68 16.01
N TYR A 182 12.07 12.99 16.01
CA TYR A 182 11.18 13.59 15.02
C TYR A 182 11.75 13.47 13.61
N THR A 183 13.04 13.79 13.41
CA THR A 183 13.68 13.67 12.08
C THR A 183 13.71 12.23 11.58
N ALA A 184 13.95 11.25 12.46
CA ALA A 184 13.89 9.83 12.12
C ALA A 184 12.47 9.37 11.71
N ASN A 185 11.45 9.76 12.48
CA ASN A 185 10.05 9.38 12.20
C ASN A 185 9.52 10.07 10.94
N LEU A 186 9.89 11.34 10.72
CA LEU A 186 9.54 12.07 9.50
C LEU A 186 10.17 11.40 8.27
N ALA A 187 11.45 11.01 8.35
CA ALA A 187 12.10 10.28 7.26
C ALA A 187 11.38 8.97 6.94
N ALA A 188 11.03 8.18 7.96
CA ALA A 188 10.24 6.96 7.79
C ALA A 188 8.88 7.24 7.13
N PHE A 189 8.17 8.28 7.58
CA PHE A 189 6.87 8.67 7.04
C PHE A 189 6.94 9.09 5.56
N LEU A 190 8.03 9.75 5.14
CA LEU A 190 8.23 10.15 3.75
C LEU A 190 8.59 8.98 2.82
N THR A 191 9.16 7.90 3.37
CA THR A 191 9.52 6.70 2.58
C THR A 191 8.38 5.70 2.44
N VAL A 192 7.39 5.74 3.33
CA VAL A 192 6.28 4.78 3.34
C VAL A 192 5.07 5.40 2.65
N GLU A 193 4.82 4.99 1.40
CA GLU A 193 3.48 5.14 0.82
C GLU A 193 2.52 4.20 1.56
N ARG A 194 1.63 4.77 2.35
CA ARG A 194 0.65 3.99 3.11
C ARG A 194 -0.38 3.39 2.15
N MET A 195 -0.15 2.16 1.70
CA MET A 195 -1.17 1.35 1.05
C MET A 195 -2.09 0.77 2.13
N GLU A 196 -2.98 1.60 2.69
CA GLU A 196 -4.11 1.05 3.45
C GLU A 196 -5.05 0.37 2.45
N SER A 197 -5.10 -0.96 2.49
CA SER A 197 -6.10 -1.73 1.78
C SER A 197 -7.41 -1.62 2.57
N PRO A 198 -8.47 -1.02 2.01
CA PRO A 198 -9.76 -0.91 2.71
C PRO A 198 -10.50 -2.25 2.80
N ILE A 199 -9.95 -3.32 2.20
CA ILE A 199 -10.55 -4.64 2.06
C ILE A 199 -9.41 -5.67 2.17
N ASP A 200 -9.63 -6.74 2.94
CA ASP A 200 -8.72 -7.88 3.12
C ASP A 200 -8.69 -8.82 1.90
#